data_AF-A0A535LF51-F1
#
_entry.id   AF-A0A535LF51-F1
#
_cell.length_a   1.000
_cell.length_b   1.000
_cell.length_c   1.000
_cell.angle_alpha   90.00
_cell.angle_beta   90.00
_cell.angle_gamma   90.00
#
_symmetry.space_group_name_H-M   'P 1'
#
loop_
_entity.id
_entity.type
_entity.pdbx_description
1 polymer ?
#
loop_
_entity_poly.entity_id
_entity_poly.type
_entity_poly.pdbx_seq_one_letter_code
_entity_poly.pdbx_strand_id
1 'polypeptide(L)'
;MVTQEQKQSISGVRTYLPIEDYGIIGDLHTVALVGKNGSIDWYCVPAFDAPSVFGALLDAEKGGYFQIEPRDTSGESRKQLYLPDTNILVTRFLTETGVGEVTDFMPIQQATSPTDRHGILRAVHVVTGSLSFEMTCRPAFNYARDSHTVEPVEHGVVFRSPNLMLGLFSTVPLQADGQGGARASFTLGEDEWAYFSLRSAEAPAVTTPEQAAVEFQKVLADTKDYWRNWLKQCRYQGRWREVVYRSALALKLLTYAPTGAVVAAATTSLPEGIGGERNWDYRFTWLRDAGLTLQSLSMLGFEHEADAFTDWVLARFLQLKPDQPIQPMFTIRGETELPEILLDHLDGYRQSRPVRIGNGAAKQ
;
A
#
# COMPACT_ATOMS: atom_id res chain seq x y z
N MET A 1 20.94 -7.74 34.74
CA MET A 1 20.40 -8.60 33.67
C MET A 1 19.61 -7.69 32.76
N VAL A 2 20.17 -7.34 31.62
CA VAL A 2 19.58 -6.43 30.63
C VAL A 2 18.75 -7.30 29.68
N THR A 3 17.46 -6.99 29.54
CA THR A 3 16.52 -7.69 28.66
C THR A 3 16.95 -7.57 27.19
N GLN A 4 16.65 -8.60 26.39
CA GLN A 4 17.02 -8.70 24.97
C GLN A 4 16.51 -7.52 24.10
N GLU A 5 15.57 -6.72 24.60
CA GLU A 5 15.05 -5.52 23.95
C GLU A 5 16.06 -4.35 23.91
N GLN A 6 17.05 -4.29 24.81
CA GLN A 6 18.01 -3.17 24.87
C GLN A 6 19.29 -3.38 24.05
N LYS A 7 19.35 -4.39 23.17
CA LYS A 7 20.49 -4.65 22.27
C LYS A 7 20.25 -4.31 20.80
N GLN A 8 19.10 -3.72 20.44
CA GLN A 8 18.71 -3.51 19.04
C GLN A 8 19.30 -2.28 18.33
N SER A 9 20.21 -1.50 18.93
CA SER A 9 20.68 -0.24 18.31
C SER A 9 22.11 -0.24 17.73
N ILE A 10 22.76 -1.38 17.47
CA ILE A 10 24.18 -1.40 16.99
C ILE A 10 24.42 -2.23 15.71
N SER A 11 23.38 -2.51 14.91
CA SER A 11 23.59 -2.92 13.51
C SER A 11 22.40 -2.48 12.66
N GLY A 12 22.64 -1.69 11.62
CA GLY A 12 21.61 -1.15 10.72
C GLY A 12 20.96 -2.18 9.79
N VAL A 13 20.55 -3.33 10.34
CA VAL A 13 19.83 -4.39 9.65
C VAL A 13 18.34 -4.15 9.86
N ARG A 14 17.61 -3.97 8.76
CA ARG A 14 16.16 -3.81 8.79
C ARG A 14 15.52 -5.14 9.20
N THR A 15 14.46 -5.08 10.00
CA THR A 15 13.76 -6.27 10.48
C THR A 15 12.29 -6.26 10.08
N TYR A 16 11.67 -7.44 10.08
CA TYR A 16 10.26 -7.60 9.77
C TYR A 16 9.38 -7.05 10.89
N LEU A 17 8.54 -6.09 10.56
CA LEU A 17 7.45 -5.66 11.43
C LEU A 17 6.40 -6.78 11.53
N PRO A 18 5.73 -6.98 12.70
CA PRO A 18 4.56 -7.84 12.78
C PRO A 18 3.48 -7.44 11.76
N ILE A 19 2.78 -8.42 11.18
CA ILE A 19 1.78 -8.15 10.13
C ILE A 19 0.63 -7.28 10.68
N GLU A 20 0.28 -7.48 11.95
CA GLU A 20 -0.74 -6.72 12.68
C GLU A 20 -0.39 -5.23 12.91
N ASP A 21 0.86 -4.84 12.66
CA ASP A 21 1.33 -3.46 12.81
C ASP A 21 1.29 -2.67 11.49
N TYR A 22 0.69 -3.23 10.43
CA TYR A 22 0.46 -2.55 9.16
C TYR A 22 -0.99 -2.09 9.00
N GLY A 23 -1.16 -0.84 8.55
CA GLY A 23 -2.41 -0.32 8.01
C GLY A 23 -2.40 -0.34 6.48
N ILE A 24 -3.55 -0.57 5.86
CA ILE A 24 -3.73 -0.55 4.39
C ILE A 24 -4.27 0.80 3.91
N ILE A 25 -3.71 1.31 2.81
CA ILE A 25 -4.23 2.42 2.01
C ILE A 25 -4.35 1.96 0.54
N GLY A 26 -5.16 2.61 -0.28
CA GLY A 26 -5.32 2.22 -1.69
C GLY A 26 -6.21 3.15 -2.49
N ASP A 27 -6.12 3.03 -3.81
CA ASP A 27 -6.84 3.85 -4.81
C ASP A 27 -7.85 3.06 -5.65
N LEU A 28 -8.22 1.87 -5.18
CA LEU A 28 -9.09 0.91 -5.86
C LEU A 28 -8.50 0.30 -7.13
N HIS A 29 -7.25 0.62 -7.47
CA HIS A 29 -6.49 -0.07 -8.50
C HIS A 29 -5.40 -0.94 -7.87
N THR A 30 -4.81 -0.41 -6.80
CA THR A 30 -3.83 -1.10 -5.98
C THR A 30 -3.88 -0.60 -4.53
N VAL A 31 -3.00 -1.15 -3.69
CA VAL A 31 -2.89 -0.87 -2.27
C VAL A 31 -1.43 -0.81 -1.83
N ALA A 32 -1.20 -0.08 -0.75
CA ALA A 32 0.06 -0.03 -0.02
C ALA A 32 -0.15 -0.40 1.46
N LEU A 33 0.86 -1.03 2.08
CA LEU A 33 0.86 -1.36 3.51
C LEU A 33 1.86 -0.50 4.26
N VAL A 34 1.35 0.22 5.25
CA VAL A 34 2.06 1.23 6.04
C VAL A 34 2.23 0.74 7.47
N GLY A 35 3.47 0.50 7.88
CA GLY A 35 3.83 0.08 9.22
C GLY A 35 3.78 1.22 10.24
N LYS A 36 3.57 0.87 11.51
CA LYS A 36 3.65 1.81 12.64
C LYS A 36 5.01 2.53 12.78
N ASN A 37 6.06 2.01 12.15
CA ASN A 37 7.38 2.65 12.03
C ASN A 37 7.46 3.70 10.91
N GLY A 38 6.32 4.11 10.34
CA GLY A 38 6.25 5.08 9.25
C GLY A 38 6.75 4.55 7.91
N SER A 39 6.96 3.24 7.77
CA SER A 39 7.40 2.64 6.51
C SER A 39 6.27 2.09 5.67
N ILE A 40 6.34 2.30 4.35
CA ILE A 40 5.57 1.57 3.36
C ILE A 40 6.43 0.41 2.86
N ASP A 41 6.06 -0.81 3.23
CA ASP A 41 6.86 -2.03 2.98
C ASP A 41 6.24 -2.93 1.90
N TRP A 42 5.04 -2.59 1.43
CA TRP A 42 4.37 -3.28 0.35
C TRP A 42 3.69 -2.27 -0.56
N TYR A 43 3.97 -2.32 -1.85
CA TYR A 43 3.28 -1.56 -2.87
C TYR A 43 3.52 -2.19 -4.25
N CYS A 44 2.44 -2.52 -4.94
CA CYS A 44 2.45 -2.97 -6.33
C CYS A 44 1.81 -1.90 -7.20
N VAL A 45 2.31 -1.70 -8.42
CA VAL A 45 1.79 -0.64 -9.30
C VAL A 45 1.97 -1.07 -10.77
N PRO A 46 0.98 -0.88 -11.66
CA PRO A 46 -0.24 -0.07 -11.48
C PRO A 46 -1.44 -0.77 -10.83
N ALA A 47 -1.37 -2.08 -10.61
CA ALA A 47 -2.52 -2.84 -10.10
C ALA A 47 -2.12 -3.86 -9.02
N PHE A 48 -3.11 -4.44 -8.33
CA PHE A 48 -2.90 -5.46 -7.28
C PHE A 48 -1.93 -6.57 -7.70
N ASP A 49 -2.14 -7.16 -8.88
CA ASP A 49 -1.35 -8.29 -9.39
C ASP A 49 -0.07 -7.88 -10.15
N ALA A 50 0.24 -6.58 -10.18
CA ALA A 50 1.47 -6.08 -10.79
C ALA A 50 2.71 -6.45 -9.95
N PRO A 51 3.92 -6.38 -10.54
CA PRO A 51 5.15 -6.53 -9.77
C PRO A 51 5.30 -5.47 -8.67
N SER A 52 5.88 -5.86 -7.54
CA SER A 52 6.10 -4.93 -6.43
C SER A 52 7.20 -3.91 -6.75
N VAL A 53 7.04 -2.70 -6.24
CA VAL A 53 8.12 -1.69 -6.11
C VAL A 53 8.57 -1.53 -4.66
N PHE A 54 7.70 -1.88 -3.70
CA PHE A 54 8.07 -2.11 -2.31
C PHE A 54 7.60 -3.51 -1.93
N GLY A 55 8.49 -4.29 -1.35
CA GLY A 55 8.34 -5.69 -1.01
C GLY A 55 9.19 -6.06 0.19
N ALA A 56 9.45 -5.11 1.11
CA ALA A 56 10.15 -5.36 2.36
C ALA A 56 9.45 -6.38 3.26
N LEU A 57 8.15 -6.65 3.02
CA LEU A 57 7.45 -7.81 3.59
C LEU A 57 8.00 -9.16 3.12
N LEU A 58 8.55 -9.24 1.92
CA LEU A 58 9.09 -10.46 1.33
C LEU A 58 10.59 -10.60 1.52
N ASP A 59 11.31 -9.48 1.64
CA ASP A 59 12.72 -9.44 2.03
C ASP A 59 13.04 -8.08 2.64
N ALA A 60 13.33 -8.03 3.93
CA ALA A 60 13.53 -6.77 4.65
C ALA A 60 14.70 -5.93 4.09
N GLU A 61 15.71 -6.56 3.51
CA GLU A 61 16.89 -5.85 3.00
C GLU A 61 16.74 -5.50 1.51
N LYS A 62 16.27 -6.44 0.69
CA LYS A 62 16.21 -6.30 -0.77
C LYS A 62 14.90 -5.73 -1.27
N GLY A 63 13.83 -5.89 -0.50
CA GLY A 63 12.47 -5.64 -0.95
C GLY A 63 12.12 -4.18 -1.21
N GLY A 64 12.95 -3.23 -0.76
CA GLY A 64 12.69 -1.81 -0.92
C GLY A 64 11.51 -1.31 -0.08
N TYR A 65 11.49 -0.01 0.18
CA TYR A 65 10.54 0.62 1.10
C TYR A 65 10.49 2.14 0.92
N PHE A 66 9.50 2.77 1.55
CA PHE A 66 9.45 4.22 1.74
C PHE A 66 9.12 4.56 3.19
N GLN A 67 10.10 5.04 3.96
CA GLN A 67 9.99 5.30 5.39
C GLN A 67 10.15 6.77 5.72
N ILE A 68 9.31 7.25 6.64
CA ILE A 68 9.43 8.56 7.30
C ILE A 68 9.23 8.32 8.80
N GLU A 69 10.24 8.60 9.62
CA GLU A 69 10.13 8.50 11.08
C GLU A 69 10.95 9.59 11.79
N PRO A 70 10.62 9.94 13.04
CA PRO A 70 11.48 10.79 13.85
C PRO A 70 12.86 10.16 14.02
N ARG A 71 13.90 10.99 13.97
CA ARG A 71 15.29 10.56 14.16
C ARG A 71 15.53 10.05 15.58
N ASP A 72 14.90 10.69 16.55
CA ASP A 72 14.94 10.28 17.94
C ASP A 72 13.74 9.39 18.25
N THR A 73 14.03 8.09 18.42
CA THR A 73 13.04 7.07 18.79
C THR A 73 13.10 6.74 20.29
N SER A 74 13.88 7.48 21.08
CA SER A 74 13.93 7.30 22.53
C SER A 74 12.62 7.73 23.17
N GLY A 75 12.09 6.89 24.07
CA GLY A 75 10.78 7.10 24.69
C GLY A 75 9.59 7.05 23.72
N GLU A 76 9.81 6.63 22.47
CA GLU A 76 8.80 6.72 21.42
C GLU A 76 7.65 5.73 21.65
N SER A 77 6.42 6.24 21.64
CA SER A 77 5.24 5.40 21.44
C SER A 77 4.60 5.70 20.10
N ARG A 78 4.26 4.64 19.36
CA ARG A 78 3.70 4.71 18.00
C ARG A 78 2.23 4.34 18.06
N LYS A 79 1.36 5.20 17.52
CA LYS A 79 -0.07 4.92 17.39
C LYS A 79 -0.50 5.12 15.96
N GLN A 80 -1.27 4.18 15.44
CA GLN A 80 -1.79 4.27 14.09
C GLN A 80 -3.32 4.23 14.14
N LEU A 81 -3.96 5.13 13.40
CA LEU A 81 -5.41 5.22 13.29
C LEU A 81 -5.82 5.68 11.90
N TYR A 82 -7.03 5.29 11.49
CA TYR A 82 -7.65 5.87 10.30
C TYR A 82 -8.37 7.16 10.68
N LEU A 83 -8.34 8.16 9.79
CA LEU A 83 -9.28 9.27 9.91
C LEU A 83 -10.72 8.71 9.84
N PRO A 84 -11.65 9.20 10.68
CA PRO A 84 -12.99 8.63 10.80
C PRO A 84 -13.70 8.51 9.44
N ASP A 85 -14.24 7.31 9.19
CA ASP A 85 -14.99 6.95 7.99
C ASP A 85 -14.18 7.03 6.68
N THR A 86 -12.87 6.78 6.73
CA THR A 86 -11.99 6.82 5.55
C THR A 86 -10.93 5.71 5.53
N ASN A 87 -10.21 5.61 4.40
CA ASN A 87 -8.95 4.86 4.27
C ASN A 87 -7.72 5.77 4.26
N ILE A 88 -7.77 6.89 4.97
CA ILE A 88 -6.62 7.78 5.19
C ILE A 88 -6.04 7.43 6.55
N LEU A 89 -4.76 7.10 6.57
CA LEU A 89 -4.06 6.57 7.73
C LEU A 89 -3.21 7.66 8.37
N VAL A 90 -3.19 7.73 9.69
CA VAL A 90 -2.31 8.62 10.46
C VAL A 90 -1.47 7.76 11.39
N THR A 91 -0.16 7.86 11.25
CA THR A 91 0.82 7.30 12.19
C THR A 91 1.35 8.43 13.06
N ARG A 92 1.06 8.38 14.36
CA ARG A 92 1.48 9.35 15.37
C ARG A 92 2.67 8.81 16.16
N PHE A 93 3.71 9.62 16.24
CA PHE A 93 4.92 9.40 17.01
C PHE A 93 4.92 10.32 18.21
N LEU A 94 4.89 9.76 19.41
CA LEU A 94 4.97 10.51 20.66
C LEU A 94 6.39 10.35 21.19
N THR A 95 7.18 11.42 21.15
CA THR A 95 8.57 11.46 21.63
C THR A 95 8.68 12.32 22.89
N GLU A 96 9.85 12.35 23.53
CA GLU A 96 10.10 13.27 24.64
C GLU A 96 10.11 14.74 24.21
N THR A 97 10.41 15.02 22.93
CA THR A 97 10.57 16.36 22.37
C THR A 97 9.31 16.91 21.70
N GLY A 98 8.26 16.08 21.54
CA GLY A 98 6.98 16.52 20.98
C GLY A 98 6.15 15.39 20.38
N VAL A 99 5.21 15.77 19.52
CA VAL A 99 4.31 14.83 18.82
C VAL A 99 4.36 15.10 17.32
N GLY A 100 4.79 14.10 16.56
CA GLY A 100 4.80 14.10 15.10
C GLY A 100 3.72 13.19 14.53
N GLU A 101 3.18 13.53 13.37
CA GLU A 101 2.22 12.72 12.63
C GLU A 101 2.65 12.57 11.18
N VAL A 102 2.49 11.37 10.64
CA VAL A 102 2.57 11.08 9.20
C VAL A 102 1.19 10.66 8.74
N THR A 103 0.59 11.44 7.84
CA THR A 103 -0.68 11.13 7.18
C THR A 103 -0.42 10.51 5.82
N ASP A 104 -0.90 9.30 5.60
CA ASP A 104 -0.71 8.49 4.41
C ASP A 104 -2.05 8.21 3.72
N PHE A 105 -2.13 8.46 2.42
CA PHE A 105 -3.27 8.03 1.62
C PHE A 105 -2.94 7.93 0.13
N MET A 106 -3.83 7.28 -0.62
CA MET A 106 -3.80 7.26 -2.07
C MET A 106 -5.03 8.00 -2.62
N PRO A 107 -4.88 8.95 -3.55
CA PRO A 107 -6.00 9.68 -4.13
C PRO A 107 -6.92 8.75 -4.91
N ILE A 108 -8.23 8.87 -4.71
CA ILE A 108 -9.19 8.12 -5.52
C ILE A 108 -9.46 8.88 -6.81
N GLN A 109 -9.00 8.32 -7.92
CA GLN A 109 -9.45 8.76 -9.24
C GLN A 109 -10.77 8.04 -9.54
N GLN A 110 -11.83 8.79 -9.87
CA GLN A 110 -13.13 8.20 -10.26
C GLN A 110 -13.10 7.51 -11.63
N ALA A 111 -11.93 7.43 -12.28
CA ALA A 111 -11.80 6.78 -13.57
C ALA A 111 -12.09 5.27 -13.42
N THR A 112 -13.09 4.80 -14.15
CA THR A 112 -13.41 3.37 -14.29
C THR A 112 -12.51 2.65 -15.30
N SER A 113 -11.56 3.37 -15.90
CA SER A 113 -10.61 2.83 -16.86
C SER A 113 -9.27 2.55 -16.19
N PRO A 114 -8.60 1.44 -16.52
CA PRO A 114 -7.22 1.20 -16.07
C PRO A 114 -6.32 2.38 -16.44
N THR A 115 -5.47 2.78 -15.50
CA THR A 115 -4.46 3.84 -15.66
C THR A 115 -3.12 3.31 -15.18
N ASP A 116 -2.03 3.94 -15.60
CA ASP A 116 -0.67 3.68 -15.10
C ASP A 116 -0.20 4.73 -14.08
N ARG A 117 -1.04 5.74 -13.83
CA ARG A 117 -0.77 6.88 -12.94
C ARG A 117 -1.44 6.73 -11.58
N HIS A 118 -0.66 6.27 -10.63
CA HIS A 118 -1.06 6.07 -9.23
C HIS A 118 -0.14 6.87 -8.33
N GLY A 119 -0.65 7.29 -7.17
CA GLY A 119 0.10 8.16 -6.27
C GLY A 119 -0.09 7.77 -4.81
N ILE A 120 1.00 7.75 -4.05
CA ILE A 120 0.97 7.78 -2.59
C ILE A 120 1.32 9.20 -2.16
N LEU A 121 0.43 9.81 -1.37
CA LEU A 121 0.65 11.12 -0.76
C LEU A 121 0.93 10.92 0.73
N ARG A 122 1.97 11.60 1.22
CA ARG A 122 2.40 11.57 2.61
C ARG A 122 2.62 12.99 3.10
N ALA A 123 2.06 13.33 4.27
CA ALA A 123 2.35 14.59 4.93
C ALA A 123 2.86 14.35 6.34
N VAL A 124 3.93 15.06 6.69
CA VAL A 124 4.50 15.10 8.02
C VAL A 124 4.05 16.39 8.68
N HIS A 125 3.54 16.29 9.91
CA HIS A 125 3.07 17.42 10.70
C HIS A 125 3.57 17.29 12.13
N VAL A 126 4.07 18.36 12.72
CA VAL A 126 4.39 18.40 14.14
C VAL A 126 3.26 19.09 14.89
N VAL A 127 2.52 18.31 15.67
CA VAL A 127 1.37 18.77 16.45
C VAL A 127 1.82 19.63 17.64
N THR A 128 2.96 19.28 18.24
CA THR A 128 3.57 20.07 19.30
C THR A 128 5.06 19.78 19.41
N GLY A 129 5.83 20.78 19.84
CA GLY A 129 7.27 20.67 20.05
C GLY A 129 8.07 20.84 18.77
N SER A 130 9.26 20.24 18.70
CA SER A 130 10.11 20.27 17.51
C SER A 130 10.79 18.93 17.31
N LEU A 131 10.61 18.33 16.13
CA LEU A 131 11.08 16.99 15.82
C LEU A 131 11.93 17.02 14.55
N SER A 132 13.07 16.34 14.62
CA SER A 132 13.86 16.00 13.45
C SER A 132 13.38 14.66 12.88
N PHE A 133 13.17 14.61 11.57
CA PHE A 133 12.75 13.42 10.83
C PHE A 133 13.83 12.97 9.87
N GLU A 134 13.86 11.66 9.64
CA GLU A 134 14.57 11.04 8.53
C GLU A 134 13.53 10.45 7.58
N MET A 135 13.73 10.69 6.29
CA MET A 135 12.98 10.06 5.22
C MET A 135 13.94 9.27 4.33
N THR A 136 13.58 8.02 4.02
CA THR A 136 14.28 7.21 3.02
C THR A 136 13.27 6.54 2.09
N CYS A 137 13.48 6.65 0.78
CA CYS A 137 12.70 5.97 -0.25
C CYS A 137 13.65 5.17 -1.15
N ARG A 138 13.53 3.85 -1.11
CA ARG A 138 14.35 2.88 -1.88
C ARG A 138 13.42 1.90 -2.59
N PRO A 139 12.96 2.19 -3.82
CA PRO A 139 12.19 1.23 -4.58
C PRO A 139 13.05 0.04 -4.99
N ALA A 140 12.46 -1.15 -5.00
CA ALA A 140 13.05 -2.38 -5.52
C ALA A 140 12.10 -2.98 -6.59
N PHE A 141 12.36 -2.60 -7.84
CA PHE A 141 11.48 -2.90 -8.95
C PHE A 141 11.39 -4.40 -9.23
N ASN A 142 10.18 -4.84 -9.59
CA ASN A 142 9.90 -6.21 -10.03
C ASN A 142 10.34 -7.26 -8.99
N TYR A 143 9.99 -7.03 -7.72
CA TYR A 143 10.42 -7.86 -6.59
C TYR A 143 11.95 -7.89 -6.46
N ALA A 144 12.60 -6.73 -6.57
CA ALA A 144 14.05 -6.56 -6.56
C ALA A 144 14.81 -7.31 -7.68
N ARG A 145 14.14 -7.67 -8.78
CA ARG A 145 14.78 -8.35 -9.94
C ARG A 145 15.34 -7.36 -10.96
N ASP A 146 14.74 -6.18 -11.07
CA ASP A 146 15.12 -5.19 -12.06
C ASP A 146 16.02 -4.14 -11.42
N SER A 147 17.12 -3.80 -12.09
CA SER A 147 17.91 -2.62 -11.74
C SER A 147 17.21 -1.33 -12.19
N HIS A 148 17.59 -0.22 -11.58
CA HIS A 148 17.06 1.10 -11.93
C HIS A 148 18.12 2.21 -11.78
N THR A 149 17.86 3.35 -12.40
CA THR A 149 18.62 4.59 -12.19
C THR A 149 17.92 5.49 -11.16
N VAL A 150 18.72 6.36 -10.53
CA VAL A 150 18.25 7.40 -9.61
C VAL A 150 18.69 8.74 -10.18
N GLU A 151 17.73 9.56 -10.59
CA GLU A 151 17.94 10.83 -11.27
C GLU A 151 17.38 11.97 -10.41
N PRO A 152 18.24 12.73 -9.71
CA PRO A 152 17.80 13.92 -8.99
C PRO A 152 17.19 14.94 -9.96
N VAL A 153 16.06 15.52 -9.59
CA VAL A 153 15.36 16.57 -10.34
C VAL A 153 15.02 17.73 -9.40
N GLU A 154 14.54 18.83 -9.97
CA GLU A 154 14.04 19.95 -9.17
C GLU A 154 12.89 19.47 -8.26
N HIS A 155 13.00 19.73 -6.95
CA HIS A 155 12.03 19.30 -5.92
C HIS A 155 11.76 17.79 -5.85
N GLY A 156 12.66 16.94 -6.36
CA GLY A 156 12.34 15.51 -6.47
C GLY A 156 13.49 14.59 -6.87
N VAL A 157 13.14 13.31 -7.02
CA VAL A 157 13.98 12.26 -7.59
C VAL A 157 13.13 11.40 -8.51
N VAL A 158 13.66 11.02 -9.66
CA VAL A 158 13.06 10.05 -10.57
C VAL A 158 13.80 8.72 -10.45
N PHE A 159 13.06 7.65 -10.22
CA PHE A 159 13.54 6.27 -10.28
C PHE A 159 13.08 5.64 -11.57
N ARG A 160 13.99 5.05 -12.36
CA ARG A 160 13.65 4.49 -13.68
C ARG A 160 14.19 3.08 -13.85
N SER A 161 13.29 2.13 -13.99
CA SER A 161 13.59 0.76 -14.43
C SER A 161 13.20 0.59 -15.91
N PRO A 162 13.47 -0.57 -16.55
CA PRO A 162 13.11 -0.80 -17.95
C PRO A 162 11.62 -0.62 -18.26
N ASN A 163 10.74 -0.93 -17.31
CA ASN A 163 9.30 -1.01 -17.53
C ASN A 163 8.48 -0.03 -16.68
N LEU A 164 9.11 0.69 -15.74
CA LEU A 164 8.39 1.58 -14.82
C LEU A 164 9.24 2.80 -14.46
N MET A 165 8.56 3.93 -14.30
CA MET A 165 9.11 5.15 -13.73
C MET A 165 8.33 5.50 -12.46
N LEU A 166 9.05 5.88 -11.39
CA LEU A 166 8.48 6.51 -10.20
C LEU A 166 9.07 7.90 -10.00
N GLY A 167 8.23 8.91 -9.84
CA GLY A 167 8.62 10.25 -9.44
C GLY A 167 8.34 10.47 -7.95
N LEU A 168 9.38 10.77 -7.18
CA LEU A 168 9.27 11.22 -5.79
C LEU A 168 9.39 12.75 -5.74
N PHE A 169 8.32 13.42 -5.34
CA PHE A 169 8.31 14.84 -5.00
C PHE A 169 8.50 15.05 -3.49
N SER A 170 9.13 16.16 -3.10
CA SER A 170 9.30 16.57 -1.71
C SER A 170 9.37 18.09 -1.56
N THR A 171 8.73 18.63 -0.52
CA THR A 171 8.89 20.04 -0.12
C THR A 171 10.17 20.30 0.67
N VAL A 172 10.85 19.25 1.13
CA VAL A 172 12.17 19.35 1.78
C VAL A 172 13.27 18.86 0.82
N PRO A 173 14.52 19.34 0.95
CA PRO A 173 15.62 18.93 0.07
C PRO A 173 15.86 17.41 0.08
N LEU A 174 15.88 16.81 -1.10
CA LEU A 174 16.20 15.40 -1.31
C LEU A 174 17.64 15.23 -1.78
N GLN A 175 18.25 14.11 -1.40
CA GLN A 175 19.53 13.68 -1.91
C GLN A 175 19.45 12.21 -2.31
N ALA A 176 20.11 11.84 -3.41
CA ALA A 176 20.35 10.42 -3.69
C ALA A 176 21.20 9.84 -2.55
N ASP A 177 20.85 8.65 -2.07
CA ASP A 177 21.52 8.04 -0.91
C ASP A 177 22.73 7.16 -1.27
N GLY A 178 23.00 7.00 -2.57
CA GLY A 178 24.07 6.15 -3.10
C GLY A 178 23.78 4.63 -3.04
N GLN A 179 22.59 4.23 -2.60
CA GLN A 179 22.15 2.84 -2.45
C GLN A 179 20.89 2.53 -3.26
N GLY A 180 20.68 3.26 -4.36
CA GLY A 180 19.49 3.11 -5.22
C GLY A 180 18.24 3.82 -4.68
N GLY A 181 18.38 4.72 -3.72
CA GLY A 181 17.28 5.48 -3.12
C GLY A 181 17.50 6.98 -3.04
N ALA A 182 16.54 7.63 -2.39
CA ALA A 182 16.59 9.02 -1.99
C ALA A 182 16.42 9.13 -0.47
N ARG A 183 17.05 10.14 0.13
CA ARG A 183 16.94 10.46 1.55
C ARG A 183 16.74 11.96 1.79
N ALA A 184 16.10 12.29 2.90
CA ALA A 184 16.04 13.64 3.44
C ALA A 184 16.15 13.61 4.96
N SER A 185 16.83 14.60 5.52
CA SER A 185 16.86 14.88 6.95
C SER A 185 16.37 16.30 7.15
N PHE A 186 15.34 16.50 7.95
CA PHE A 186 14.70 17.80 8.14
C PHE A 186 14.15 17.94 9.55
N THR A 187 13.88 19.16 9.99
CA THR A 187 13.29 19.44 11.30
C THR A 187 12.07 20.31 11.09
N LEU A 188 11.01 19.99 11.80
CA LEU A 188 9.77 20.76 11.82
C LEU A 188 9.52 21.25 13.25
N GLY A 189 9.11 22.51 13.37
CA GLY A 189 8.52 23.08 14.57
C GLY A 189 7.02 22.81 14.66
N GLU A 190 6.42 23.26 15.75
CA GLU A 190 4.97 23.16 15.98
C GLU A 190 4.17 23.79 14.84
N ASP A 191 3.11 23.09 14.40
CA ASP A 191 2.23 23.41 13.28
C ASP A 191 2.91 23.48 11.90
N GLU A 192 4.17 23.07 11.77
CA GLU A 192 4.87 22.99 10.49
C GLU A 192 4.63 21.67 9.76
N TRP A 193 4.68 21.74 8.43
CA TRP A 193 4.34 20.63 7.53
C TRP A 193 5.46 20.34 6.52
N ALA A 194 5.62 19.07 6.16
CA ALA A 194 6.37 18.65 4.97
C ALA A 194 5.53 17.66 4.15
N TYR A 195 5.58 17.78 2.82
CA TYR A 195 4.77 16.99 1.91
C TYR A 195 5.65 16.17 0.96
N PHE A 196 5.23 14.93 0.74
CA PHE A 196 5.88 14.00 -0.18
C PHE A 196 4.82 13.35 -1.07
N SER A 197 5.16 13.11 -2.34
CA SER A 197 4.34 12.27 -3.20
C SER A 197 5.19 11.33 -4.05
N LEU A 198 4.80 10.07 -4.11
CA LEU A 198 5.42 9.07 -4.98
C LEU A 198 4.40 8.68 -6.05
N ARG A 199 4.68 9.03 -7.30
CA ARG A 199 3.77 8.80 -8.44
C ARG A 199 4.38 7.87 -9.47
N SER A 200 3.58 6.97 -10.05
CA SER A 200 3.97 6.12 -11.17
C SER A 200 3.72 6.80 -12.51
N ALA A 201 4.58 6.49 -13.50
CA ALA A 201 4.50 7.00 -14.87
C ALA A 201 4.50 8.55 -14.98
N GLU A 202 4.94 9.23 -13.93
CA GLU A 202 4.90 10.68 -13.81
C GLU A 202 6.16 11.17 -13.10
N ALA A 203 6.84 12.15 -13.70
CA ALA A 203 7.94 12.85 -13.05
C ALA A 203 7.38 13.84 -12.02
N PRO A 204 8.14 14.19 -10.96
CA PRO A 204 7.74 15.21 -10.00
C PRO A 204 7.38 16.52 -10.72
N ALA A 205 6.21 17.08 -10.41
CA ALA A 205 5.86 18.40 -10.90
C ALA A 205 6.69 19.47 -10.18
N VAL A 206 7.23 20.43 -10.93
CA VAL A 206 7.91 21.59 -10.35
C VAL A 206 6.84 22.49 -9.72
N THR A 207 6.84 22.55 -8.39
CA THR A 207 5.87 23.34 -7.62
C THR A 207 6.50 23.88 -6.36
N THR A 208 6.03 25.03 -5.88
CA THR A 208 6.50 25.61 -4.62
C THR A 208 5.90 24.87 -3.42
N PRO A 209 6.53 24.93 -2.22
CA PRO A 209 5.96 24.34 -1.00
C PRO A 209 4.53 24.80 -0.69
N GLU A 210 4.19 26.06 -0.96
CA GLU A 210 2.85 26.62 -0.72
C GLU A 210 1.82 26.02 -1.68
N GLN A 211 2.18 25.88 -2.95
CA GLN A 211 1.33 25.23 -3.95
C GLN A 211 1.13 23.74 -3.64
N ALA A 212 2.19 23.05 -3.22
CA ALA A 212 2.12 21.66 -2.78
C ALA A 212 1.18 21.49 -1.57
N ALA A 213 1.22 22.41 -0.61
CA ALA A 213 0.30 22.40 0.53
C ALA A 213 -1.16 22.55 0.08
N VAL A 214 -1.45 23.50 -0.82
CA VAL A 214 -2.80 23.71 -1.37
C VAL A 214 -3.29 22.48 -2.14
N GLU A 215 -2.44 21.89 -2.99
CA GLU A 215 -2.77 20.67 -3.73
C GLU A 215 -3.05 19.52 -2.75
N PHE A 216 -2.18 19.29 -1.77
CA PHE A 216 -2.33 18.23 -0.80
C PHE A 216 -3.66 18.35 -0.04
N GLN A 217 -3.98 19.55 0.47
CA GLN A 217 -5.23 19.77 1.21
C GLN A 217 -6.47 19.53 0.34
N LYS A 218 -6.42 19.96 -0.94
CA LYS A 218 -7.50 19.70 -1.89
C LYS A 218 -7.68 18.19 -2.12
N VAL A 219 -6.61 17.49 -2.46
CA VAL A 219 -6.66 16.05 -2.77
C VAL A 219 -7.04 15.23 -1.53
N LEU A 220 -6.61 15.65 -0.34
CA LEU A 220 -7.03 15.07 0.94
C LEU A 220 -8.54 15.26 1.16
N ALA A 221 -9.07 16.46 0.92
CA ALA A 221 -10.50 16.73 1.06
C ALA A 221 -11.33 15.88 0.08
N ASP A 222 -10.94 15.84 -1.20
CA ASP A 222 -11.60 15.05 -2.23
C ASP A 222 -11.59 13.54 -1.88
N THR A 223 -10.47 13.04 -1.36
CA THR A 223 -10.33 11.64 -0.93
C THR A 223 -11.20 11.33 0.30
N LYS A 224 -11.26 12.24 1.28
CA LYS A 224 -12.14 12.11 2.46
C LYS A 224 -13.60 12.06 2.03
N ASP A 225 -13.99 12.94 1.13
CA ASP A 225 -15.36 13.03 0.64
C ASP A 225 -15.75 11.78 -0.14
N TYR A 226 -14.85 11.23 -0.96
CA TYR A 226 -15.08 9.95 -1.62
C TYR A 226 -15.45 8.86 -0.61
N TRP A 227 -14.58 8.60 0.37
CA TRP A 227 -14.79 7.51 1.33
C TRP A 227 -16.04 7.70 2.17
N ARG A 228 -16.28 8.94 2.64
CA ARG A 228 -17.47 9.26 3.43
C ARG A 228 -18.74 9.13 2.61
N ASN A 229 -18.73 9.57 1.35
CA ASN A 229 -19.90 9.46 0.47
C ASN A 229 -20.18 8.01 0.08
N TRP A 230 -19.14 7.20 -0.13
CA TRP A 230 -19.29 5.77 -0.30
C TRP A 230 -19.93 5.15 0.95
N LEU A 231 -19.34 5.35 2.12
CA LEU A 231 -19.78 4.72 3.38
C LEU A 231 -21.17 5.17 3.86
N LYS A 232 -21.62 6.38 3.48
CA LYS A 232 -22.99 6.88 3.75
C LYS A 232 -24.09 5.98 3.17
N GLN A 233 -23.79 5.16 2.17
CA GLN A 233 -24.73 4.20 1.58
C GLN A 233 -25.01 3.00 2.51
N CYS A 234 -24.15 2.77 3.51
CA CYS A 234 -24.28 1.66 4.44
C CYS A 234 -25.57 1.75 5.25
N ARG A 235 -26.39 0.69 5.19
CA ARG A 235 -27.68 0.57 5.87
C ARG A 235 -27.57 -0.02 7.29
N TYR A 236 -26.35 -0.33 7.76
CA TYR A 236 -26.13 -0.95 9.07
C TYR A 236 -26.39 0.02 10.23
N GLN A 237 -27.31 -0.35 11.14
CA GLN A 237 -27.69 0.43 12.32
C GLN A 237 -27.41 -0.31 13.65
N GLY A 238 -26.67 -1.42 13.61
CA GLY A 238 -26.39 -2.23 14.79
C GLY A 238 -25.30 -1.64 15.70
N ARG A 239 -25.10 -2.29 16.85
CA ARG A 239 -24.16 -1.83 17.90
C ARG A 239 -22.69 -1.79 17.49
N TRP A 240 -22.29 -2.54 16.46
CA TRP A 240 -20.88 -2.72 16.07
C TRP A 240 -20.47 -1.82 14.89
N ARG A 241 -21.03 -0.61 14.81
CA ARG A 241 -20.91 0.27 13.64
C ARG A 241 -19.46 0.50 13.21
N GLU A 242 -18.57 0.83 14.15
CA GLU A 242 -17.17 1.12 13.85
C GLU A 242 -16.44 -0.08 13.23
N VAL A 243 -16.65 -1.28 13.79
CA VAL A 243 -16.04 -2.52 13.30
C VAL A 243 -16.58 -2.85 11.90
N VAL A 244 -17.90 -2.77 11.71
CA VAL A 244 -18.55 -3.02 10.41
C VAL A 244 -18.06 -2.03 9.35
N TYR A 245 -17.94 -0.75 9.71
CA TYR A 245 -17.50 0.31 8.80
C TYR A 245 -16.05 0.10 8.36
N ARG A 246 -15.16 -0.21 9.31
CA ARG A 246 -13.75 -0.52 9.04
C ARG A 246 -13.60 -1.77 8.18
N SER A 247 -14.38 -2.82 8.43
CA SER A 247 -14.40 -4.03 7.59
C SER A 247 -14.90 -3.72 6.18
N ALA A 248 -16.00 -2.97 6.02
CA ALA A 248 -16.53 -2.60 4.71
C ALA A 248 -15.52 -1.80 3.88
N LEU A 249 -14.88 -0.80 4.49
CA LEU A 249 -13.84 0.00 3.85
C LEU A 249 -12.61 -0.84 3.44
N ALA A 250 -12.27 -1.88 4.20
CA ALA A 250 -11.18 -2.80 3.85
C ALA A 250 -11.57 -3.71 2.67
N LEU A 251 -12.79 -4.27 2.67
CA LEU A 251 -13.31 -5.05 1.54
C LEU A 251 -13.39 -4.22 0.26
N LYS A 252 -13.80 -2.95 0.38
CA LYS A 252 -13.82 -2.01 -0.76
C LYS A 252 -12.42 -1.76 -1.33
N LEU A 253 -11.40 -1.66 -0.50
CA LEU A 253 -10.00 -1.54 -0.95
C LEU A 253 -9.50 -2.77 -1.71
N LEU A 254 -10.11 -3.94 -1.53
CA LEU A 254 -9.77 -5.16 -2.27
C LEU A 254 -10.59 -5.33 -3.55
N THR A 255 -11.48 -4.38 -3.86
CA THR A 255 -12.28 -4.39 -5.09
C THR A 255 -11.60 -3.52 -6.15
N TYR A 256 -11.20 -4.15 -7.26
CA TYR A 256 -10.58 -3.49 -8.40
C TYR A 256 -11.63 -2.70 -9.18
N ALA A 257 -11.61 -1.37 -9.05
CA ALA A 257 -12.62 -0.47 -9.60
C ALA A 257 -12.87 -0.64 -11.11
N PRO A 258 -11.87 -0.89 -11.98
CA PRO A 258 -12.12 -1.01 -13.41
C PRO A 258 -12.97 -2.21 -13.83
N THR A 259 -13.00 -3.29 -13.06
CA THR A 259 -13.71 -4.51 -13.44
C THR A 259 -14.71 -5.00 -12.39
N GLY A 260 -14.64 -4.52 -11.15
CA GLY A 260 -15.39 -5.08 -10.02
C GLY A 260 -14.80 -6.37 -9.45
N ALA A 261 -13.69 -6.87 -10.01
CA ALA A 261 -13.00 -8.06 -9.50
C ALA A 261 -12.50 -7.83 -8.06
N VAL A 262 -12.60 -8.85 -7.21
CA VAL A 262 -12.22 -8.77 -5.78
C VAL A 262 -11.02 -9.69 -5.53
N VAL A 263 -9.90 -9.12 -5.10
CA VAL A 263 -8.72 -9.91 -4.73
C VAL A 263 -8.91 -10.57 -3.37
N ALA A 264 -8.42 -11.80 -3.20
CA ALA A 264 -8.54 -12.52 -1.93
C ALA A 264 -7.68 -11.88 -0.81
N ALA A 265 -6.52 -11.31 -1.17
CA ALA A 265 -5.71 -10.49 -0.28
C ALA A 265 -4.88 -9.45 -1.04
N ALA A 266 -4.38 -8.45 -0.31
CA ALA A 266 -3.52 -7.38 -0.83
C ALA A 266 -2.09 -7.83 -1.20
N THR A 267 -1.65 -8.98 -0.70
CA THR A 267 -0.25 -9.42 -0.71
C THR A 267 -0.09 -10.81 -1.32
N THR A 268 1.14 -11.12 -1.71
CA THR A 268 1.57 -12.48 -2.04
C THR A 268 2.50 -13.03 -0.95
N SER A 269 2.65 -14.35 -0.87
CA SER A 269 3.76 -15.00 -0.17
C SER A 269 3.91 -14.74 1.32
N LEU A 270 2.87 -14.20 1.96
CA LEU A 270 2.80 -14.20 3.42
C LEU A 270 2.41 -15.60 3.90
N PRO A 271 3.07 -16.13 4.95
CA PRO A 271 2.90 -17.51 5.34
C PRO A 271 1.63 -17.73 6.17
N GLU A 272 0.92 -18.84 5.93
CA GLU A 272 -0.15 -19.32 6.86
C GLU A 272 0.39 -19.56 8.28
N GLY A 273 1.66 -19.96 8.39
CA GLY A 273 2.39 -20.09 9.65
C GLY A 273 3.86 -19.81 9.43
N ILE A 274 4.48 -19.00 10.31
CA ILE A 274 5.88 -18.57 10.18
C ILE A 274 6.80 -19.78 10.02
N GLY A 275 7.66 -19.74 8.99
CA GLY A 275 8.56 -20.82 8.60
C GLY A 275 7.93 -21.91 7.72
N GLY A 276 6.63 -21.81 7.43
CA GLY A 276 5.89 -22.76 6.61
C GLY A 276 6.01 -22.51 5.10
N GLU A 277 5.54 -23.49 4.33
CA GLU A 277 5.58 -23.52 2.86
C GLU A 277 4.26 -23.11 2.19
N ARG A 278 3.23 -22.73 2.95
CA ARG A 278 1.93 -22.30 2.41
C ARG A 278 1.87 -20.79 2.29
N ASN A 279 2.56 -20.27 1.27
CA ASN A 279 2.82 -18.85 1.09
C ASN A 279 2.35 -18.46 -0.33
N TRP A 280 1.05 -18.58 -0.60
CA TRP A 280 0.51 -18.39 -1.95
C TRP A 280 0.35 -16.91 -2.33
N ASP A 281 0.20 -16.67 -3.63
CA ASP A 281 -0.24 -15.36 -4.13
C ASP A 281 -1.77 -15.28 -4.08
N TYR A 282 -2.28 -14.39 -3.23
CA TYR A 282 -3.71 -14.18 -3.01
C TYR A 282 -4.24 -12.90 -3.70
N ARG A 283 -3.43 -12.25 -4.55
CA ARG A 283 -3.82 -11.01 -5.26
C ARG A 283 -4.70 -11.26 -6.48
N PHE A 284 -5.30 -12.44 -6.56
CA PHE A 284 -6.17 -12.90 -7.64
C PHE A 284 -7.61 -13.03 -7.15
N THR A 285 -8.53 -13.10 -8.10
CA THR A 285 -9.96 -13.17 -7.81
C THR A 285 -10.40 -14.62 -7.71
N TRP A 286 -10.60 -15.09 -6.49
CA TRP A 286 -11.25 -16.38 -6.21
C TRP A 286 -12.75 -16.19 -6.18
N LEU A 287 -13.50 -16.94 -6.99
CA LEU A 287 -14.96 -16.78 -7.10
C LEU A 287 -15.68 -16.96 -5.77
N ARG A 288 -15.19 -17.90 -4.94
CA ARG A 288 -15.71 -18.15 -3.59
C ARG A 288 -15.52 -16.92 -2.67
N ASP A 289 -14.29 -16.44 -2.58
CA ASP A 289 -13.89 -15.35 -1.68
C ASP A 289 -14.53 -14.02 -2.09
N ALA A 290 -14.60 -13.77 -3.40
CA ALA A 290 -15.33 -12.64 -3.97
C ALA A 290 -16.84 -12.74 -3.67
N GLY A 291 -17.45 -13.92 -3.81
CA GLY A 291 -18.85 -14.14 -3.49
C GLY A 291 -19.20 -13.81 -2.02
N LEU A 292 -18.34 -14.22 -1.07
CA LEU A 292 -18.51 -13.89 0.35
C LEU A 292 -18.36 -12.39 0.64
N THR A 293 -17.39 -11.75 -0.03
CA THR A 293 -17.16 -10.30 0.08
C THR A 293 -18.39 -9.52 -0.40
N LEU A 294 -18.93 -9.90 -1.56
CA LEU A 294 -20.05 -9.21 -2.18
C LEU A 294 -21.36 -9.48 -1.49
N GLN A 295 -21.56 -10.69 -0.96
CA GLN A 295 -22.68 -10.96 -0.06
C GLN A 295 -22.64 -10.01 1.14
N SER A 296 -21.47 -9.82 1.75
CA SER A 296 -21.30 -8.91 2.89
C SER A 296 -21.59 -7.46 2.49
N LEU A 297 -21.05 -6.99 1.37
CA LEU A 297 -21.28 -5.63 0.85
C LEU A 297 -22.76 -5.39 0.49
N SER A 298 -23.41 -6.36 -0.16
CA SER A 298 -24.84 -6.31 -0.50
C SER A 298 -25.73 -6.25 0.75
N MET A 299 -25.44 -7.04 1.78
CA MET A 299 -26.14 -6.97 3.07
C MET A 299 -26.01 -5.61 3.76
N LEU A 300 -24.91 -4.89 3.50
CA LEU A 300 -24.68 -3.54 3.99
C LEU A 300 -25.32 -2.46 3.10
N GLY A 301 -25.87 -2.81 1.93
CA GLY A 301 -26.54 -1.88 1.00
C GLY A 301 -25.65 -1.33 -0.11
N PHE A 302 -24.46 -1.90 -0.33
CA PHE A 302 -23.57 -1.56 -1.43
C PHE A 302 -23.89 -2.42 -2.65
N GLU A 303 -24.82 -1.94 -3.48
CA GLU A 303 -25.35 -2.69 -4.63
C GLU A 303 -24.43 -2.57 -5.86
N HIS A 304 -23.77 -1.42 -6.06
CA HIS A 304 -22.94 -1.17 -7.25
C HIS A 304 -21.75 -2.14 -7.41
N GLU A 305 -21.07 -2.47 -6.31
CA GLU A 305 -19.96 -3.44 -6.31
C GLU A 305 -20.43 -4.85 -6.68
N ALA A 306 -21.63 -5.24 -6.23
CA ALA A 306 -22.24 -6.52 -6.55
C ALA A 306 -22.62 -6.61 -8.03
N ASP A 307 -23.19 -5.55 -8.59
CA ASP A 307 -23.54 -5.48 -10.01
C ASP A 307 -22.30 -5.56 -10.90
N ALA A 308 -21.26 -4.76 -10.60
CA ALA A 308 -20.01 -4.74 -11.36
C ALA A 308 -19.32 -6.12 -11.39
N PHE A 309 -19.27 -6.81 -10.24
CA PHE A 309 -18.71 -8.16 -10.20
C PHE A 309 -19.58 -9.18 -10.94
N THR A 310 -20.91 -9.05 -10.85
CA THR A 310 -21.83 -9.93 -11.57
C THR A 310 -21.61 -9.83 -13.07
N ASP A 311 -21.52 -8.60 -13.60
CA ASP A 311 -21.19 -8.35 -15.01
C ASP A 311 -19.83 -8.96 -15.39
N TRP A 312 -18.83 -8.82 -14.52
CA TRP A 312 -17.50 -9.40 -14.73
C TRP A 312 -17.53 -10.94 -14.79
N VAL A 313 -18.24 -11.60 -13.86
CA VAL A 313 -18.38 -13.07 -13.85
C VAL A 313 -19.16 -13.56 -15.07
N LEU A 314 -20.27 -12.90 -15.42
CA LEU A 314 -21.06 -13.24 -16.60
C LEU A 314 -20.23 -13.14 -17.88
N ALA A 315 -19.38 -12.11 -17.99
CA ALA A 315 -18.46 -11.95 -19.11
C ALA A 315 -17.44 -13.11 -19.21
N ARG A 316 -17.10 -13.79 -18.11
CA ARG A 316 -16.28 -15.02 -18.13
C ARG A 316 -17.09 -16.23 -18.58
N PHE A 317 -18.31 -16.41 -18.07
CA PHE A 317 -19.19 -17.50 -18.50
C PHE A 317 -19.46 -17.48 -20.00
N LEU A 318 -19.69 -16.30 -20.59
CA LEU A 318 -19.93 -16.15 -22.03
C LEU A 318 -18.73 -16.50 -22.92
N GLN A 319 -17.52 -16.53 -22.34
CA GLN A 319 -16.28 -16.89 -23.05
C GLN A 319 -15.95 -18.40 -22.96
N LEU A 320 -16.68 -19.16 -22.13
CA LEU A 320 -16.46 -20.60 -21.99
C LEU A 320 -16.97 -21.35 -23.22
N LYS A 321 -16.21 -22.36 -23.64
CA LYS A 321 -16.69 -23.33 -24.63
C LYS A 321 -17.80 -24.21 -24.01
N PRO A 322 -18.73 -24.76 -24.82
CA PRO A 322 -19.62 -25.82 -24.37
C PRO A 322 -18.77 -26.92 -23.71
N ASP A 323 -19.10 -27.29 -22.48
CA ASP A 323 -18.41 -28.30 -21.64
C ASP A 323 -17.09 -27.88 -20.97
N GLN A 324 -16.66 -26.63 -21.08
CA GLN A 324 -15.52 -26.13 -20.31
C GLN A 324 -15.95 -25.75 -18.88
N PRO A 325 -15.37 -26.36 -17.83
CA PRO A 325 -15.65 -25.94 -16.46
C PRO A 325 -15.13 -24.53 -16.21
N ILE A 326 -15.81 -23.77 -15.35
CA ILE A 326 -15.33 -22.48 -14.89
C ILE A 326 -14.13 -22.68 -13.96
N GLN A 327 -13.07 -21.89 -14.15
CA GLN A 327 -11.93 -21.90 -13.24
C GLN A 327 -12.31 -21.33 -11.87
N PRO A 328 -11.69 -21.82 -10.78
CA PRO A 328 -11.96 -21.30 -9.43
C PRO A 328 -11.45 -19.87 -9.21
N MET A 329 -10.45 -19.45 -9.99
CA MET A 329 -9.82 -18.14 -9.86
C MET A 329 -9.38 -17.55 -11.20
N PHE A 330 -9.21 -16.22 -11.22
CA PHE A 330 -8.76 -15.46 -12.39
C PHE A 330 -7.87 -14.29 -11.97
N THR A 331 -7.13 -13.71 -12.91
CA THR A 331 -6.54 -12.38 -12.70
C THR A 331 -7.64 -11.34 -12.47
N ILE A 332 -7.28 -10.14 -11.99
CA ILE A 332 -8.25 -9.03 -11.83
C ILE A 332 -8.86 -8.57 -13.17
N ARG A 333 -8.20 -8.90 -14.29
CA ARG A 333 -8.69 -8.69 -15.67
C ARG A 333 -9.51 -9.86 -16.21
N GLY A 334 -9.50 -10.99 -15.51
CA GLY A 334 -10.23 -12.21 -15.86
C GLY A 334 -9.47 -13.18 -16.77
N GLU A 335 -8.15 -13.05 -16.84
CA GLU A 335 -7.30 -14.01 -17.53
C GLU A 335 -7.21 -15.31 -16.72
N THR A 336 -7.05 -16.43 -17.42
CA THR A 336 -7.06 -17.79 -16.87
C THR A 336 -5.68 -18.41 -16.67
N GLU A 337 -4.64 -17.79 -17.22
CA GLU A 337 -3.27 -18.25 -17.07
C GLU A 337 -2.60 -17.51 -15.91
N LEU A 338 -2.29 -18.26 -14.86
CA LEU A 338 -1.70 -17.77 -13.62
C LEU A 338 -0.40 -18.55 -13.33
N PRO A 339 0.64 -18.39 -14.18
CA PRO A 339 1.87 -19.16 -14.03
C PRO A 339 2.54 -18.87 -12.69
N GLU A 340 2.85 -19.93 -11.96
CA GLU A 340 3.54 -19.83 -10.69
C GLU A 340 5.05 -19.72 -10.91
N ILE A 341 5.67 -18.74 -10.24
CA ILE A 341 7.11 -18.49 -10.31
C ILE A 341 7.65 -18.37 -8.89
N LEU A 342 8.69 -19.14 -8.57
CA LEU A 342 9.42 -19.02 -7.31
C LEU A 342 10.45 -17.89 -7.38
N LEU A 343 10.54 -17.09 -6.32
CA LEU A 343 11.48 -15.98 -6.18
C LEU A 343 12.58 -16.35 -5.18
N ASP A 344 13.50 -17.23 -5.58
CA ASP A 344 14.50 -17.82 -4.69
C ASP A 344 15.52 -16.83 -4.11
N HIS A 345 15.65 -15.65 -4.74
CA HIS A 345 16.53 -14.58 -4.31
C HIS A 345 16.00 -13.82 -3.09
N LEU A 346 14.72 -13.97 -2.75
CA LEU A 346 14.10 -13.39 -1.55
C LEU A 346 14.09 -14.42 -0.42
N ASP A 347 14.29 -13.98 0.82
CA ASP A 347 14.30 -14.84 2.01
C ASP A 347 12.90 -15.18 2.53
N GLY A 348 11.89 -14.36 2.20
CA GLY A 348 10.50 -14.53 2.61
C GLY A 348 10.24 -13.95 4.00
N TYR A 349 8.98 -13.56 4.27
CA TYR A 349 8.60 -12.96 5.55
C TYR A 349 9.08 -13.80 6.73
N ARG A 350 9.98 -13.26 7.55
CA ARG A 350 10.63 -13.98 8.66
C ARG A 350 11.19 -15.35 8.23
N GLN A 351 11.87 -15.38 7.08
CA GLN A 351 12.49 -16.56 6.48
C GLN A 351 11.50 -17.67 6.07
N SER A 352 10.23 -17.32 5.86
CA SER A 352 9.20 -18.27 5.42
C SER A 352 9.26 -18.48 3.92
N ARG A 353 9.84 -19.60 3.50
CA ARG A 353 10.03 -19.99 2.09
C ARG A 353 9.05 -21.11 1.67
N PRO A 354 8.76 -21.24 0.37
CA PRO A 354 9.22 -20.38 -0.74
C PRO A 354 8.38 -19.12 -0.91
N VAL A 355 9.00 -18.06 -1.43
CA VAL A 355 8.31 -16.88 -1.98
C VAL A 355 7.89 -17.22 -3.41
N ARG A 356 6.60 -17.06 -3.71
CA ARG A 356 6.02 -17.36 -5.04
C ARG A 356 5.07 -16.26 -5.51
N ILE A 357 5.02 -16.05 -6.81
CA ILE A 357 4.05 -15.18 -7.47
C ILE A 357 3.26 -16.00 -8.48
N GLY A 358 2.03 -15.58 -8.77
CA GLY A 358 1.10 -16.45 -9.51
C GLY A 358 0.49 -17.52 -8.60
N ASN A 359 -0.39 -18.36 -9.16
CA ASN A 359 -1.10 -19.34 -8.35
C ASN A 359 -1.45 -20.60 -9.16
N GLY A 360 -0.74 -21.70 -8.86
CA GLY A 360 -0.91 -22.97 -9.56
C GLY A 360 -2.28 -23.64 -9.38
N ALA A 361 -3.09 -23.22 -8.39
CA ALA A 361 -4.42 -23.79 -8.18
C ALA A 361 -5.45 -23.37 -9.26
N ALA A 362 -5.09 -22.48 -10.20
CA ALA A 362 -5.95 -22.08 -11.31
C ALA A 362 -6.34 -23.25 -12.25
N LYS A 363 -5.55 -24.34 -12.22
CA LYS A 363 -5.74 -25.54 -13.06
C LYS A 363 -6.44 -26.70 -12.33
N GLN A 364 -6.87 -26.50 -11.09
CA GLN A 364 -7.49 -27.54 -10.25
C GLN A 364 -8.99 -27.70 -10.51
#